data_AF-A0A9P7YG94-F1
#
_entry.id   AF-A0A9P7YG94-F1
#
_cell.length_a   1.000
_cell.length_b   1.000
_cell.length_c   1.000
_cell.angle_alpha   90.00
_cell.angle_beta   90.00
_cell.angle_gamma   90.00
#
_symmetry.space_group_name_H-M   'P 1'
#
loop_
_entity.id
_entity.type
_entity.pdbx_description
1 polymer ?
#
loop_
_entity_poly.entity_id
_entity_poly.type
_entity_poly.pdbx_seq_one_letter_code
_entity_poly.pdbx_strand_id
1 'polypeptide(L)'
;KLKRLGLQVDHTEYKPSRHQGEQLAFKYYLNEGNIAMVWHESNYLLRLPKHPKIIPLNSLALDTISGEDKVVGYTTPFFRGVTIMKNVSRLFKLKYLKKLIAAVDYLNLSLGIVHGDIWPGNLLINPVTDNL
;
A
#
# COMPACT_ATOMS: atom_id res chain seq x y z
N LYS A 1 17.41 -1.82 -6.25
CA LYS A 1 17.62 -0.45 -6.74
C LYS A 1 16.33 0.34 -6.51
N LEU A 2 16.44 1.47 -5.81
CA LEU A 2 15.35 2.44 -5.62
C LEU A 2 14.87 2.90 -6.99
N LYS A 3 13.55 2.95 -7.19
CA LYS A 3 12.94 3.22 -8.50
C LYS A 3 11.49 3.63 -8.37
N ARG A 4 10.96 4.28 -9.40
CA ARG A 4 9.53 4.49 -9.54
C ARG A 4 8.80 3.16 -9.74
N LEU A 5 7.74 2.94 -8.97
CA LEU A 5 6.88 1.75 -9.07
C LEU A 5 5.64 2.01 -9.92
N GLY A 6 5.13 3.24 -9.92
CA GLY A 6 3.98 3.67 -10.70
C GLY A 6 3.79 5.18 -10.59
N LEU A 7 2.66 5.68 -11.10
CA LEU A 7 2.26 7.04 -10.82
C LEU A 7 2.17 7.22 -9.30
N GLN A 8 2.82 8.26 -8.76
CA GLN A 8 2.68 8.64 -7.35
C GLN A 8 3.16 7.58 -6.33
N VAL A 9 3.97 6.61 -6.77
CA VAL A 9 4.53 5.57 -5.90
C VAL A 9 5.99 5.28 -6.26
N ASP A 10 6.88 5.49 -5.29
CA ASP A 10 8.31 5.25 -5.42
C ASP A 10 8.79 4.19 -4.41
N HIS A 11 9.73 3.33 -4.83
CA HIS A 11 10.45 2.41 -3.96
C HIS A 11 11.61 3.15 -3.31
N THR A 12 11.53 3.33 -2.00
CA THR A 12 12.47 4.11 -1.18
C THR A 12 13.08 3.24 -0.08
N GLU A 13 14.06 3.78 0.62
CA GLU A 13 14.65 3.19 1.83
C GLU A 13 14.90 4.30 2.84
N TYR A 14 14.92 3.97 4.13
CA TYR A 14 15.32 4.95 5.14
C TYR A 14 16.78 5.34 4.94
N LYS A 15 17.05 6.64 5.02
CA LYS A 15 18.41 7.19 5.18
C LYS A 15 19.07 6.61 6.44
N PRO A 16 20.42 6.69 6.57
CA PRO A 16 21.14 6.14 7.71
C PRO A 16 20.51 6.59 9.04
N SER A 17 19.89 5.63 9.72
CA SER A 17 19.10 5.79 10.95
C SER A 17 18.93 4.41 11.58
N ARG A 18 18.17 4.30 12.68
CA ARG A 18 17.85 3.01 13.30
C ARG A 18 17.14 2.00 12.37
N HIS A 19 16.56 2.49 11.27
CA HIS A 19 15.83 1.70 10.28
C HIS A 19 16.60 1.51 8.96
N GLN A 20 17.93 1.64 9.00
CA GLN A 20 18.77 1.56 7.81
C GLN A 20 18.53 0.25 7.04
N GLY A 21 18.28 0.39 5.74
CA GLY A 21 18.08 -0.74 4.82
C GLY A 21 16.64 -1.28 4.75
N GLU A 22 15.71 -0.79 5.59
CA GLU A 22 14.30 -1.12 5.42
C GLU A 22 13.76 -0.50 4.12
N GLN A 23 13.19 -1.35 3.26
CA GLN A 23 12.60 -0.95 1.99
C GLN A 23 11.15 -0.54 2.18
N LEU A 24 10.77 0.58 1.56
CA LEU A 24 9.45 1.19 1.68
C LEU A 24 8.85 1.45 0.30
N ALA A 25 7.52 1.46 0.23
CA ALA A 25 6.81 2.09 -0.86
C ALA A 25 6.31 3.45 -0.37
N PHE A 26 6.85 4.53 -0.92
CA PHE A 26 6.42 5.90 -0.65
C PHE A 26 5.31 6.26 -1.63
N LYS A 27 4.11 6.54 -1.10
CA LYS A 27 2.97 7.04 -1.85
C LYS A 27 2.80 8.52 -1.57
N TYR A 28 2.75 9.32 -2.63
CA TYR A 28 2.72 10.79 -2.55
C TYR A 28 1.78 11.33 -3.61
N TYR A 29 1.28 12.55 -3.42
CA TYR A 29 0.20 13.06 -4.27
C TYR A 29 0.56 14.44 -4.79
N LEU A 30 0.30 14.65 -6.08
CA LEU A 30 0.71 15.85 -6.82
C LEU A 30 -0.47 16.75 -7.18
N ASN A 31 -1.70 16.26 -6.99
CA ASN A 31 -2.92 16.97 -7.33
C ASN A 31 -3.63 17.40 -6.05
N GLU A 32 -3.83 18.70 -5.87
CA GLU A 32 -4.53 19.28 -4.73
C GLU A 32 -5.95 18.72 -4.58
N GLY A 33 -6.64 18.45 -5.70
CA GLY A 33 -7.99 17.87 -5.70
C GLY A 33 -8.08 16.49 -5.05
N ASN A 34 -6.97 15.76 -4.92
CA ASN A 34 -6.94 14.43 -4.31
C ASN A 34 -6.60 14.47 -2.82
N ILE A 35 -6.16 15.61 -2.24
CA ILE A 35 -5.68 15.69 -0.85
C ILE A 35 -6.69 15.11 0.15
N ALA A 36 -7.98 15.41 -0.01
CA ALA A 36 -9.01 14.88 0.86
C ALA A 36 -9.10 13.35 0.81
N MET A 37 -9.03 12.75 -0.37
CA MET A 37 -9.07 11.29 -0.56
C MET A 37 -7.87 10.62 0.10
N VAL A 38 -6.69 11.21 -0.06
CA VAL A 38 -5.43 10.77 0.56
C VAL A 38 -5.52 10.79 2.07
N TRP A 39 -6.06 11.88 2.60
CA TRP A 39 -6.21 12.04 4.03
C TRP A 39 -7.16 10.99 4.59
N HIS A 40 -8.27 10.71 3.90
CA HIS A 40 -9.17 9.62 4.28
C HIS A 40 -8.46 8.26 4.24
N GLU A 41 -7.79 7.91 3.14
CA GLU A 41 -7.06 6.63 3.00
C GLU A 41 -6.02 6.47 4.14
N SER A 42 -5.23 7.50 4.39
CA SER A 42 -4.22 7.50 5.45
C SER A 42 -4.84 7.31 6.83
N ASN A 43 -5.96 8.00 7.11
CA ASN A 43 -6.67 7.88 8.38
C ASN A 43 -7.30 6.49 8.59
N TYR A 44 -7.81 5.86 7.53
CA TYR A 44 -8.28 4.48 7.59
C TYR A 44 -7.12 3.53 7.86
N LEU A 45 -6.06 3.56 7.05
CA LEU A 45 -4.93 2.65 7.18
C LEU A 45 -4.20 2.78 8.53
N LEU A 46 -4.15 3.98 9.12
CA LEU A 46 -3.59 4.22 10.45
C LEU A 46 -4.36 3.53 11.58
N ARG A 47 -5.67 3.34 11.41
CA ARG A 47 -6.58 2.81 12.45
C ARG A 47 -6.94 1.35 12.24
N LEU A 48 -6.66 0.80 11.06
CA LEU A 48 -6.89 -0.62 10.79
C LEU A 48 -6.05 -1.48 11.73
N PRO A 49 -6.66 -2.47 12.41
CA PRO A 49 -5.88 -3.50 13.09
C PRO A 49 -4.97 -4.21 12.07
N LYS A 50 -3.77 -4.61 12.52
CA LYS A 50 -2.82 -5.31 11.65
C LYS A 50 -3.46 -6.59 11.11
N HIS A 51 -3.51 -6.72 9.79
CA HIS A 51 -4.07 -7.89 9.13
C HIS A 51 -3.08 -8.43 8.09
N PRO A 52 -2.80 -9.76 8.05
CA PRO A 52 -1.75 -10.33 7.20
C PRO A 52 -2.00 -10.22 5.69
N LYS A 53 -3.20 -9.81 5.27
CA LYS A 53 -3.60 -9.66 3.87
C LYS A 53 -3.88 -8.21 3.45
N ILE A 54 -3.66 -7.26 4.35
CA ILE A 54 -3.82 -5.82 4.10
C ILE A 54 -2.48 -5.16 4.39
N ILE A 55 -2.03 -4.31 3.47
CA ILE A 55 -0.77 -3.60 3.64
C ILE A 55 -0.99 -2.48 4.68
N PRO A 56 -0.25 -2.47 5.80
CA PRO A 56 -0.40 -1.42 6.79
C PRO A 56 0.25 -0.12 6.33
N LEU A 57 -0.21 1.00 6.88
CA LEU A 57 0.56 2.23 6.86
C LEU A 57 1.77 2.08 7.79
N ASN A 58 2.92 2.56 7.34
CA ASN A 58 4.17 2.53 8.11
C ASN A 58 4.46 3.88 8.77
N SER A 59 4.55 4.96 7.99
CA SER A 59 4.79 6.31 8.51
C SER A 59 4.18 7.38 7.62
N LEU A 60 3.86 8.54 8.17
CA LEU A 60 3.59 9.74 7.36
C LEU A 60 4.93 10.31 6.86
N ALA A 61 4.91 10.90 5.67
CA ALA A 61 6.02 11.65 5.13
C ALA A 61 5.72 13.14 5.26
N LEU A 62 6.65 13.89 5.86
CA LEU A 62 6.55 15.32 6.09
C LEU A 62 7.54 16.06 5.19
N ASP A 63 7.17 17.26 4.77
CA ASP A 63 8.06 18.24 4.14
C ASP A 63 7.76 19.63 4.71
N THR A 64 8.79 20.47 4.82
CA THR A 64 8.65 21.82 5.36
C THR A 64 8.43 22.80 4.21
N ILE A 65 7.19 23.24 4.03
CA ILE A 65 6.77 24.12 2.94
C ILE A 65 6.39 25.48 3.53
N SER A 66 7.14 26.52 3.17
CA SER A 66 6.95 27.89 3.68
C SER A 66 7.05 28.01 5.20
N GLY A 67 7.92 27.21 5.83
CA GLY A 67 8.14 27.22 7.28
C GLY A 67 7.16 26.36 8.09
N GLU A 68 6.23 25.66 7.43
CA GLU A 68 5.28 24.75 8.08
C GLU A 68 5.50 23.31 7.62
N ASP A 69 5.44 22.37 8.56
CA ASP A 69 5.49 20.95 8.23
C ASP A 69 4.14 20.48 7.67
N LYS A 70 4.18 19.92 6.46
CA LYS A 70 3.00 19.42 5.75
C LYS A 70 3.15 17.94 5.45
N VAL A 71 2.05 17.21 5.56
CA VAL A 71 2.01 15.79 5.14
C VAL A 71 1.98 15.75 3.61
N VAL A 72 3.05 15.22 3.01
CA VAL A 72 3.19 15.08 1.55
C VAL A 72 2.86 13.68 1.04
N GLY A 73 2.63 12.74 1.96
CA GLY A 73 2.28 11.37 1.65
C GLY A 73 2.48 10.44 2.83
N TYR A 74 2.55 9.15 2.54
CA TYR A 74 2.82 8.12 3.55
C TYR A 74 3.63 6.98 2.96
N THR A 75 4.23 6.19 3.82
CA THR A 75 4.97 4.99 3.44
C THR A 75 4.21 3.74 3.86
N THR A 76 4.39 2.67 3.11
CA THR A 76 4.08 1.30 3.53
C THR A 76 5.34 0.45 3.48
N PRO A 77 5.37 -0.72 4.15
CA PRO A 77 6.44 -1.69 3.92
C PRO A 77 6.52 -2.02 2.43
N PHE A 78 7.73 -2.08 1.86
CA PHE A 78 7.89 -2.49 0.48
C PHE A 78 7.59 -3.98 0.36
N PHE A 79 6.57 -4.30 -0.41
CA PHE A 79 6.24 -5.68 -0.73
C PHE A 79 6.84 -6.04 -2.08
N ARG A 80 7.71 -7.05 -2.13
CA ARG A 80 8.34 -7.55 -3.36
C ARG A 80 7.35 -8.20 -4.35
N GLY A 81 6.06 -8.22 -3.99
CA GLY A 81 5.01 -8.72 -4.84
C GLY A 81 4.78 -7.85 -6.07
N VAL A 82 4.20 -8.45 -7.09
CA VAL A 82 3.80 -7.77 -8.33
C VAL A 82 2.27 -7.80 -8.39
N THR A 83 1.69 -6.67 -8.81
CA THR A 83 0.24 -6.58 -8.99
C THR A 83 -0.22 -7.63 -9.99
N ILE A 84 -1.45 -8.13 -9.86
CA ILE A 84 -2.02 -9.06 -10.84
C ILE A 84 -1.97 -8.44 -12.24
N MET A 85 -2.27 -7.14 -12.36
CA MET A 85 -2.28 -6.46 -13.64
C MET A 85 -0.91 -6.39 -14.34
N LYS A 86 0.20 -6.35 -13.59
CA LYS A 86 1.55 -6.29 -14.17
C LYS A 86 2.08 -7.65 -14.63
N ASN A 87 1.42 -8.75 -14.26
CA ASN A 87 1.80 -10.09 -14.69
C ASN A 87 0.57 -10.84 -15.21
N VAL A 88 0.15 -10.48 -16.43
CA VAL A 88 -1.04 -11.04 -17.08
C VAL A 88 -0.88 -12.51 -17.50
N SER A 89 0.35 -13.02 -17.62
CA SER A 89 0.61 -14.43 -17.92
C SER A 89 0.50 -15.34 -16.70
N ARG A 90 0.42 -14.78 -15.48
CA ARG A 90 0.22 -15.56 -14.26
C ARG A 90 -1.15 -16.24 -14.29
N LEU A 91 -1.15 -17.56 -14.14
CA LEU A 91 -2.38 -18.31 -13.89
C LEU A 91 -3.05 -17.82 -12.60
N PHE A 92 -4.34 -17.50 -12.70
CA PHE A 92 -5.14 -17.17 -11.54
C PHE A 92 -5.40 -18.43 -10.72
N LYS A 93 -4.91 -18.47 -9.47
CA LYS A 93 -5.04 -19.61 -8.58
C LYS A 93 -6.23 -19.40 -7.64
N LEU A 94 -6.99 -20.45 -7.34
CA LEU A 94 -8.13 -20.39 -6.42
C LEU A 94 -7.73 -19.83 -5.03
N LYS A 95 -6.50 -20.07 -4.58
CA LYS A 95 -5.98 -19.52 -3.33
C LYS A 95 -5.95 -17.98 -3.31
N TYR A 96 -5.81 -17.31 -4.46
CA TYR A 96 -5.87 -15.85 -4.54
C TYR A 96 -7.28 -15.35 -4.20
N LEU A 97 -8.29 -15.96 -4.82
CA LEU A 97 -9.68 -15.63 -4.54
C LEU A 97 -10.04 -15.89 -3.08
N LYS A 98 -9.65 -17.03 -2.51
CA LYS A 98 -9.87 -17.33 -1.08
C LYS A 98 -9.20 -16.30 -0.16
N LYS A 99 -7.99 -15.85 -0.48
CA LYS A 99 -7.29 -14.82 0.30
C LYS A 99 -7.97 -13.45 0.17
N LEU A 100 -8.43 -13.09 -1.02
CA LEU A 100 -9.16 -11.85 -1.29
C LEU A 100 -10.49 -11.82 -0.54
N ILE A 101 -11.33 -12.87 -0.68
CA ILE A 101 -12.62 -12.97 0.01
C ILE A 101 -12.43 -12.80 1.52
N ALA A 102 -11.49 -13.53 2.12
CA ALA A 102 -11.25 -13.42 3.55
C ALA A 102 -10.76 -12.02 3.99
N ALA A 103 -10.06 -11.26 3.14
CA ALA A 103 -9.69 -9.88 3.45
C ALA A 103 -10.89 -8.94 3.34
N VAL A 104 -11.75 -9.15 2.33
CA VAL A 104 -12.99 -8.38 2.13
C VAL A 104 -14.00 -8.67 3.24
N ASP A 105 -14.18 -9.92 3.63
CA ASP A 105 -15.05 -10.32 4.73
C ASP A 105 -14.59 -9.70 6.05
N TYR A 106 -13.27 -9.67 6.30
CA TYR A 106 -12.73 -9.00 7.47
C TYR A 106 -13.07 -7.49 7.46
N LEU A 107 -12.84 -6.80 6.35
CA LEU A 107 -13.17 -5.38 6.22
C LEU A 107 -14.67 -5.13 6.40
N ASN A 108 -15.51 -5.87 5.69
CA ASN A 108 -16.95 -5.65 5.65
C ASN A 108 -17.64 -6.11 6.95
N LEU A 109 -17.41 -7.36 7.35
CA LEU A 109 -18.17 -8.02 8.41
C LEU A 109 -17.61 -7.74 9.80
N SER A 110 -16.30 -7.54 9.93
CA SER A 110 -15.68 -7.26 11.23
C SER A 110 -15.51 -5.77 11.49
N LEU A 111 -15.24 -4.95 10.46
CA LEU A 111 -14.93 -3.52 10.63
C LEU A 111 -16.00 -2.57 10.05
N GLY A 112 -16.96 -3.07 9.26
CA GLY A 112 -17.94 -2.22 8.58
C GLY A 112 -17.32 -1.30 7.51
N ILE A 113 -16.15 -1.65 6.98
CA ILE A 113 -15.40 -0.85 6.00
C ILE A 113 -15.56 -1.48 4.61
N VAL A 114 -15.94 -0.68 3.63
CA VAL A 114 -15.94 -1.07 2.22
C VAL A 114 -14.67 -0.56 1.54
N HIS A 115 -13.91 -1.44 0.88
CA HIS A 115 -12.68 -1.03 0.17
C HIS A 115 -12.96 -0.03 -0.97
N GLY A 116 -14.04 -0.22 -1.73
CA GLY A 116 -14.47 0.70 -2.78
C GLY A 116 -13.67 0.70 -4.10
N ASP A 117 -12.55 -0.02 -4.17
CA ASP A 117 -11.66 -0.06 -5.36
C ASP A 117 -10.92 -1.40 -5.49
N ILE A 118 -11.67 -2.50 -5.59
CA ILE A 118 -11.09 -3.84 -5.76
C ILE A 118 -10.90 -4.12 -7.25
N TRP A 119 -9.65 -4.09 -7.70
CA TRP A 119 -9.29 -4.41 -9.08
C TRP A 119 -7.85 -4.97 -9.17
N PRO A 120 -7.44 -5.60 -10.28
CA PRO A 120 -6.13 -6.28 -10.41
C PRO A 120 -4.90 -5.39 -10.12
N GLY A 121 -5.03 -4.06 -10.21
CA GLY A 121 -3.99 -3.10 -9.88
C GLY A 121 -3.71 -2.97 -8.37
N ASN A 122 -4.72 -3.22 -7.52
CA ASN A 122 -4.61 -3.11 -6.06
C ASN A 122 -4.32 -4.44 -5.36
N LEU A 123 -4.17 -5.53 -6.13
CA LEU A 123 -3.92 -6.88 -5.61
C LEU A 123 -2.45 -7.28 -5.82
N LEU A 124 -1.67 -7.36 -4.73
CA LEU A 124 -0.27 -7.81 -4.76
C LEU A 124 -0.13 -9.30 -4.45
N ILE A 125 0.63 -10.01 -5.27
CA ILE A 125 1.00 -11.41 -5.02
C ILE A 125 2.50 -11.50 -4.71
N ASN A 126 2.84 -12.09 -3.56
CA ASN A 126 4.22 -12.38 -3.21
C ASN A 126 4.70 -13.63 -3.97
N PRO A 127 5.66 -13.50 -4.90
CA PRO A 127 6.16 -14.63 -5.68
C PRO A 127 6.83 -15.71 -4.83
N VAL A 128 7.42 -15.35 -3.68
CA VAL A 128 8.12 -16.31 -2.80
C VAL A 128 7.14 -17.29 -2.15
N THR A 129 5.95 -16.81 -1.78
CA THR A 129 4.90 -17.64 -1.18
C THR A 129 3.90 -18.15 -2.22
N ASP A 130 4.18 -17.93 -3.51
CA ASP A 130 3.25 -18.23 -4.58
C ASP A 130 3.40 -19.67 -5.13
N ASN A 131 3.20 -20.64 -4.25
CA ASN A 131 3.11 -22.07 -4.59
C ASN A 131 1.78 -22.45 -5.29
N LEU A 132 1.53 -23.73 -5.59
CA LEU A 132 0.21 -24.18 -6.02
C LEU A 132 -0.75 -24.26 -4.82
#